data_AF-A0A4R4SL48-F1
#
_entry.id   AF-A0A4R4SL48-F1
#
_cell.length_a   1.000
_cell.length_b   1.000
_cell.length_c   1.000
_cell.angle_alpha   90.00
_cell.angle_beta   90.00
_cell.angle_gamma   90.00
#
_symmetry.space_group_name_H-M   'P 1'
#
loop_
_entity.id
_entity.type
_entity.pdbx_description
1 polymer ?
#
loop_
_entity_poly.entity_id
_entity_poly.type
_entity_poly.pdbx_seq_one_letter_code
_entity_poly.pdbx_strand_id
1 'polypeptide(L)'
;MRLIGRLSFAGALGALGAAALASLWRTEALLVASCEPETIGACFSWRLPTIFVGPLIVTALVWLALRVTGADRALPAALLGAIATTDAVLLYEAFQPRWTPPPAWLAAALGAVGFAVGVLLGAVRLPMAVQAGAAVVLLLVPIAVFPLLHKATRRAERAQAFSRLGVPLMVAEVDGYRVTAALTDRSDRRLSVWMSKGESSLSIVVVPLPEGFAPPAHCGPTTDDLYRDQPAGDQAAVRSCRPVGPDHWVRTEREDQVHLIRRNDALVYVDPGADVPAADVATAAANLTEVNPERLAELAVR
;
A
#
# COMPACT_ATOMS: atom_id res chain seq x y z
N MET A 1 -5.47 44.84 15.35
CA MET A 1 -5.30 43.87 16.46
C MET A 1 -6.28 42.69 16.43
N ARG A 2 -7.58 42.85 16.08
CA ARG A 2 -8.57 41.74 16.16
C ARG A 2 -8.31 40.54 15.23
N LEU A 3 -7.74 40.73 14.03
CA LEU A 3 -7.51 39.64 13.07
C LEU A 3 -6.33 38.73 13.46
N ILE A 4 -5.20 39.33 13.86
CA ILE A 4 -4.00 38.59 14.27
C ILE A 4 -4.32 37.68 15.46
N GLY A 5 -5.05 38.19 16.47
CA GLY A 5 -5.49 37.37 17.59
C GLY A 5 -6.35 36.19 17.15
N ARG A 6 -7.32 36.40 16.24
CA ARG A 6 -8.16 35.32 15.69
C ARG A 6 -7.35 34.26 14.95
N LEU A 7 -6.36 34.66 14.15
CA LEU A 7 -5.45 33.76 13.44
C LEU A 7 -4.64 32.92 14.43
N SER A 8 -4.03 33.55 15.43
CA SER A 8 -3.21 32.86 16.43
C SER A 8 -4.04 31.87 17.27
N PHE A 9 -5.22 32.26 17.72
CA PHE A 9 -6.09 31.38 18.52
C PHE A 9 -6.64 30.19 17.70
N ALA A 10 -7.13 30.44 16.49
CA ALA A 10 -7.62 29.38 15.60
C ALA A 10 -6.48 28.43 15.18
N GLY A 11 -5.31 28.99 14.86
CA GLY A 11 -4.12 28.22 14.52
C GLY A 11 -3.63 27.36 15.69
N ALA A 12 -3.62 27.89 16.92
CA ALA A 12 -3.22 27.14 18.10
C ALA A 12 -4.17 25.96 18.42
N LEU A 13 -5.49 26.20 18.37
CA LEU A 13 -6.49 25.15 18.56
C LEU A 13 -6.42 24.10 17.45
N GLY A 14 -6.25 24.54 16.20
CA GLY A 14 -6.05 23.66 15.05
C GLY A 14 -4.80 22.80 15.19
N ALA A 15 -3.68 23.38 15.62
CA ALA A 15 -2.43 22.67 15.86
C ALA A 15 -2.55 21.60 16.94
N LEU A 16 -3.09 21.97 18.11
CA LEU A 16 -3.28 21.05 19.23
C LEU A 16 -4.22 19.91 18.87
N GLY A 17 -5.35 20.23 18.23
CA GLY A 17 -6.33 19.23 17.80
C GLY A 17 -5.74 18.25 16.79
N ALA A 18 -5.09 18.76 15.73
CA ALA A 18 -4.49 17.93 14.70
C ALA A 18 -3.34 17.05 15.24
N ALA A 19 -2.48 17.59 16.10
CA ALA A 19 -1.42 16.82 16.74
C ALA A 19 -1.95 15.71 17.64
N ALA A 20 -2.98 16.01 18.45
CA ALA A 20 -3.61 15.02 19.32
C ALA A 20 -4.24 13.88 18.51
N LEU A 21 -4.96 14.20 17.43
CA LEU A 21 -5.58 13.20 16.55
C LEU A 21 -4.55 12.35 15.81
N ALA A 22 -3.50 12.96 15.28
CA ALA A 22 -2.41 12.22 14.65
C ALA A 22 -1.68 11.29 15.65
N SER A 23 -1.50 11.74 16.90
CA SER A 23 -0.91 10.91 17.95
C SER A 23 -1.82 9.74 18.34
N LEU A 24 -3.14 9.97 18.47
CA LEU A 24 -4.11 8.92 18.74
C LEU A 24 -4.14 7.89 17.62
N TRP A 25 -4.17 8.34 16.36
CA TRP A 25 -4.11 7.46 15.20
C TRP A 25 -2.81 6.65 15.16
N ARG A 26 -1.66 7.27 15.43
CA ARG A 26 -0.39 6.55 15.48
C ARG A 26 -0.38 5.48 16.57
N THR A 27 -0.94 5.79 17.74
CA THR A 27 -1.02 4.85 18.86
C THR A 27 -1.93 3.67 18.52
N GLU A 28 -3.06 3.94 17.87
CA GLU A 28 -4.00 2.91 17.42
C GLU A 28 -3.38 2.02 16.33
N ALA A 29 -2.69 2.61 15.36
CA ALA A 29 -2.02 1.86 14.31
C ALA A 29 -0.93 0.92 14.87
N LEU A 30 -0.20 1.35 15.89
CA LEU A 30 0.78 0.50 16.59
C LEU A 30 0.10 -0.65 17.35
N LEU A 31 -1.01 -0.36 18.04
CA LEU A 31 -1.77 -1.38 18.77
C LEU A 31 -2.28 -2.49 17.83
N VAL A 32 -2.88 -2.09 16.70
CA VAL A 32 -3.39 -3.02 15.68
C VAL A 32 -2.26 -3.86 15.08
N ALA A 33 -1.09 -3.26 14.85
CA ALA A 33 0.06 -3.97 14.30
C ALA A 33 0.67 -5.03 15.23
N SER A 34 0.52 -4.86 16.56
CA SER A 34 1.07 -5.78 17.57
C SER A 34 0.05 -6.77 18.15
N CYS A 35 -1.21 -6.71 17.72
CA CYS A 35 -2.29 -7.48 18.30
C CYS A 35 -2.60 -8.72 17.45
N GLU A 36 -2.67 -9.88 18.10
CA GLU A 36 -3.20 -11.11 17.52
C GLU A 36 -4.72 -11.14 17.75
N PRO A 37 -5.55 -11.08 16.70
CA PRO A 37 -6.99 -10.97 16.86
C PRO A 37 -7.62 -12.33 17.21
N GLU A 38 -8.16 -12.46 18.43
CA GLU A 38 -9.02 -13.59 18.79
C GLU A 38 -10.45 -13.46 18.23
N THR A 39 -10.91 -12.23 17.98
CA THR A 39 -12.22 -11.91 17.37
C THR A 39 -12.15 -10.64 16.53
N ILE A 40 -13.12 -10.45 15.61
CA ILE A 40 -13.25 -9.22 14.82
C ILE A 40 -13.49 -8.04 15.78
N GLY A 41 -12.50 -7.15 15.88
CA GLY A 41 -12.56 -5.92 16.67
C GLY A 41 -11.88 -5.98 18.04
N ALA A 42 -11.32 -7.11 18.45
CA ALA A 42 -10.55 -7.23 19.71
C ALA A 42 -9.34 -6.28 19.76
N CYS A 43 -8.76 -5.97 18.60
CA CYS A 43 -7.59 -5.11 18.47
C CYS A 43 -7.93 -3.61 18.34
N PHE A 44 -9.21 -3.23 18.36
CA PHE A 44 -9.63 -1.83 18.30
C PHE A 44 -9.93 -1.28 19.68
N SER A 45 -9.41 -0.09 19.98
CA SER A 45 -9.61 0.59 21.25
C SER A 45 -10.65 1.71 21.13
N TRP A 46 -11.05 2.27 22.27
CA TRP A 46 -11.93 3.46 22.34
C TRP A 46 -11.37 4.69 21.61
N ARG A 47 -10.09 4.67 21.22
CA ARG A 47 -9.47 5.74 20.43
C ARG A 47 -10.04 5.81 19.02
N LEU A 48 -10.49 4.69 18.47
CA LEU A 48 -11.01 4.60 17.10
C LEU A 48 -12.23 5.51 16.87
N PRO A 49 -13.31 5.48 17.69
CA PRO A 49 -14.39 6.47 17.56
C PRO A 49 -13.92 7.92 17.82
N THR A 50 -12.90 8.11 18.66
CA THR A 50 -12.33 9.45 18.93
C THR A 50 -11.61 10.02 17.71
N ILE A 51 -10.94 9.18 16.92
CA ILE A 51 -10.29 9.58 15.65
C ILE A 51 -11.34 10.04 14.63
N PHE A 52 -12.52 9.39 14.58
CA PHE A 52 -13.60 9.77 13.66
C PHE A 52 -14.37 11.02 14.08
N VAL A 53 -14.67 11.17 15.38
CA VAL A 53 -15.47 12.31 15.89
C VAL A 53 -14.59 13.53 16.21
N GLY A 54 -13.32 13.30 16.53
CA GLY A 54 -12.37 14.33 16.94
C GLY A 54 -12.23 15.53 16.00
N PRO A 55 -12.15 15.36 14.66
CA PRO A 55 -12.12 16.48 13.73
C PRO A 55 -13.33 17.42 13.85
N LEU A 56 -14.52 16.87 14.12
CA LEU A 56 -15.74 17.66 14.35
C LEU A 56 -15.64 18.46 15.65
N ILE A 57 -15.10 17.86 16.71
CA ILE A 57 -14.89 18.52 18.00
C ILE A 57 -13.89 19.68 17.85
N VAL A 58 -12.75 19.46 17.19
CA VAL A 58 -11.75 20.51 16.94
C VAL A 58 -12.36 21.66 16.14
N THR A 59 -13.11 21.36 15.09
CA THR A 59 -13.79 22.36 14.26
C THR A 59 -14.82 23.15 15.07
N ALA A 60 -15.60 22.49 15.93
CA ALA A 60 -16.56 23.13 16.81
C ALA A 60 -15.89 24.05 17.85
N LEU A 61 -14.74 23.63 18.42
CA LEU A 61 -13.96 24.46 19.34
C LEU A 61 -13.40 25.71 18.65
N VAL A 62 -12.85 25.57 17.44
CA VAL A 62 -12.36 26.71 16.66
C VAL A 62 -13.50 27.66 16.30
N TRP A 63 -14.64 27.12 15.86
CA TRP A 63 -15.85 27.92 15.59
C TRP A 63 -16.30 28.71 16.83
N LEU A 64 -16.38 28.07 17.99
CA LEU A 64 -16.79 28.70 19.25
C LEU A 64 -15.82 29.82 19.63
N ALA A 65 -14.51 29.58 19.53
CA ALA A 65 -13.48 30.59 19.79
C ALA A 65 -13.59 31.80 18.84
N LEU A 66 -13.81 31.56 17.54
CA LEU A 66 -14.03 32.63 16.57
C LEU A 66 -15.30 33.43 16.86
N ARG A 67 -16.38 32.76 17.31
CA ARG A 67 -17.62 33.42 17.70
C ARG A 67 -17.43 34.31 18.92
N VAL A 68 -16.75 33.84 19.96
CA VAL A 68 -16.47 34.60 21.20
C VAL A 68 -15.63 35.84 20.91
N THR A 69 -14.70 35.76 19.95
CA THR A 69 -13.90 36.92 19.52
C THR A 69 -14.63 37.86 18.55
N GLY A 70 -15.92 37.64 18.29
CA GLY A 70 -16.78 38.49 17.45
C GLY A 70 -16.50 38.38 15.95
N ALA A 71 -16.14 37.20 15.44
CA ALA A 71 -15.97 36.98 14.01
C ALA A 71 -17.34 36.79 13.32
N ASP A 72 -17.71 37.74 12.45
CA ASP A 72 -19.00 37.73 11.73
C ASP A 72 -19.21 36.47 10.87
N ARG A 73 -18.11 35.84 10.43
CA ARG A 73 -18.09 34.64 9.57
C ARG A 73 -17.38 33.46 10.25
N ALA A 74 -17.59 33.29 11.56
CA ALA A 74 -16.94 32.24 12.35
C ALA A 74 -17.13 30.81 11.79
N LEU A 75 -18.36 30.46 11.39
CA LEU A 75 -18.68 29.11 10.90
C LEU A 75 -18.00 28.77 9.57
N PRO A 76 -18.17 29.55 8.48
CA PRO A 76 -17.50 29.25 7.22
C PRO A 76 -15.97 29.30 7.36
N ALA A 77 -15.42 30.16 8.23
CA ALA A 77 -13.98 30.20 8.48
C ALA A 77 -13.44 28.92 9.13
N ALA A 78 -14.16 28.38 10.14
CA ALA A 78 -13.79 27.12 10.78
C ALA A 78 -13.92 25.94 9.81
N LEU A 79 -14.99 25.88 9.01
CA LEU A 79 -15.19 24.82 8.02
C LEU A 79 -14.13 24.83 6.92
N LEU A 80 -13.82 26.00 6.35
CA LEU A 80 -12.75 26.14 5.36
C LEU A 80 -11.39 25.75 5.95
N GLY A 81 -11.15 26.06 7.22
CA GLY A 81 -9.95 25.66 7.92
C GLY A 81 -9.84 24.14 8.12
N ALA A 82 -10.95 23.49 8.46
CA ALA A 82 -11.03 22.03 8.57
C ALA A 82 -10.81 21.35 7.21
N ILE A 83 -11.43 21.86 6.14
CA ILE A 83 -11.22 21.37 4.76
C ILE A 83 -9.76 21.51 4.37
N ALA A 84 -9.17 22.71 4.49
CA ALA A 84 -7.77 22.94 4.12
C ALA A 84 -6.79 22.06 4.91
N THR A 85 -7.05 21.82 6.21
CA THR A 85 -6.26 20.89 7.03
C THR A 85 -6.39 19.46 6.52
N THR A 86 -7.62 19.04 6.23
CA THR A 86 -7.93 17.66 5.76
C THR A 86 -7.31 17.40 4.41
N ASP A 87 -7.41 18.34 3.46
CA ASP A 87 -6.81 18.25 2.14
C ASP A 87 -5.29 18.11 2.22
N ALA A 88 -4.64 18.87 3.10
CA ALA A 88 -3.20 18.78 3.29
C ALA A 88 -2.77 17.43 3.91
N VAL A 89 -3.57 16.88 4.83
CA VAL A 89 -3.34 15.54 5.39
C VAL A 89 -3.55 14.45 4.33
N LEU A 90 -4.61 14.55 3.52
CA LEU A 90 -4.85 13.62 2.40
C LEU A 90 -3.73 13.67 1.36
N LEU A 91 -3.23 14.86 1.04
CA LEU A 91 -2.08 15.01 0.16
C LEU A 91 -0.83 14.37 0.76
N TYR A 92 -0.56 14.59 2.06
CA TYR A 92 0.52 13.90 2.75
C TYR A 92 0.39 12.38 2.64
N GLU A 93 -0.80 11.83 2.91
CA GLU A 93 -1.09 10.40 2.81
C GLU A 93 -0.94 9.86 1.38
N ALA A 94 -1.27 10.65 0.35
CA ALA A 94 -1.08 10.27 -1.05
C ALA A 94 0.40 10.00 -1.37
N PHE A 95 1.30 10.74 -0.70
CA PHE A 95 2.75 10.55 -0.84
C PHE A 95 3.30 9.43 0.06
N GLN A 96 2.48 8.85 0.94
CA GLN A 96 2.91 7.73 1.76
C GLN A 96 2.61 6.39 1.08
N PRO A 97 3.54 5.42 1.17
CA PRO A 97 3.35 4.08 0.62
C PRO A 97 2.24 3.30 1.34
N ARG A 98 2.08 3.59 2.63
CA ARG A 98 1.10 2.97 3.53
C ARG A 98 0.25 4.05 4.17
N TRP A 99 -0.97 3.69 4.53
CA TRP A 99 -1.85 4.54 5.33
C TRP A 99 -1.21 4.76 6.70
N THR A 100 -0.50 5.87 6.83
CA THR A 100 0.28 6.21 8.01
C THR A 100 -0.03 7.63 8.43
N PRO A 101 -0.29 7.86 9.73
CA PRO A 101 -0.53 9.20 10.23
C PRO A 101 0.67 10.11 9.97
N PRO A 102 0.45 11.40 9.65
CA PRO A 102 1.51 12.37 9.70
C PRO A 102 2.12 12.42 11.11
N PRO A 103 3.44 12.68 11.26
CA PRO A 103 4.01 12.90 12.56
C PRO A 103 3.33 14.10 13.24
N ALA A 104 3.19 14.06 14.57
CA ALA A 104 2.38 15.03 15.31
C ALA A 104 2.79 16.49 15.09
N TRP A 105 4.08 16.78 14.89
CA TRP A 105 4.56 18.12 14.58
C TRP A 105 4.09 18.62 13.21
N LEU A 106 4.03 17.73 12.21
CA LEU A 106 3.54 18.06 10.87
C LEU A 106 2.04 18.24 10.92
N ALA A 107 1.32 17.35 11.60
CA ALA A 107 -0.11 17.50 11.83
C ALA A 107 -0.44 18.84 12.53
N ALA A 108 0.34 19.23 13.55
CA ALA A 108 0.23 20.54 14.19
C ALA A 108 0.41 21.69 13.19
N ALA A 109 1.46 21.65 12.36
CA ALA A 109 1.71 22.67 11.36
C ALA A 109 0.57 22.77 10.33
N LEU A 110 0.10 21.62 9.82
CA LEU A 110 -1.02 21.55 8.88
C LEU A 110 -2.31 22.09 9.50
N GLY A 111 -2.61 21.73 10.75
CA GLY A 111 -3.76 22.25 11.49
C GLY A 111 -3.66 23.76 11.73
N ALA A 112 -2.50 24.25 12.15
CA ALA A 112 -2.28 25.69 12.34
C ALA A 112 -2.50 26.47 11.05
N VAL A 113 -1.85 26.03 9.96
CA VAL A 113 -1.91 26.71 8.66
C VAL A 113 -3.32 26.61 8.08
N GLY A 114 -3.94 25.43 8.10
CA GLY A 114 -5.29 25.22 7.57
C GLY A 114 -6.31 26.14 8.24
N PHE A 115 -6.37 26.14 9.58
CA PHE A 115 -7.29 27.02 10.30
C PHE A 115 -6.95 28.51 10.17
N ALA A 116 -5.68 28.89 10.06
CA ALA A 116 -5.31 30.27 9.76
C ALA A 116 -5.78 30.71 8.36
N VAL A 117 -5.62 29.87 7.35
CA VAL A 117 -6.13 30.09 5.99
C VAL A 117 -7.66 30.20 6.00
N GLY A 118 -8.36 29.34 6.75
CA GLY A 118 -9.80 29.43 6.94
C GLY A 118 -10.25 30.78 7.51
N VAL A 119 -9.55 31.29 8.52
CA VAL A 119 -9.80 32.63 9.10
C VAL A 119 -9.52 33.75 8.10
N LEU A 120 -8.44 33.65 7.31
CA LEU A 120 -8.15 34.63 6.24
C LEU A 120 -9.26 34.65 5.20
N LEU A 121 -9.65 33.50 4.66
CA LEU A 121 -10.71 33.36 3.66
C LEU A 121 -12.09 33.80 4.19
N GLY A 122 -12.34 33.55 5.48
CA GLY A 122 -13.53 34.02 6.18
C GLY A 122 -13.55 35.53 6.41
N ALA A 123 -12.39 36.17 6.54
CA ALA A 123 -12.25 37.61 6.73
C ALA A 123 -12.40 38.39 5.41
N VAL A 124 -12.04 37.80 4.26
CA VAL A 124 -12.30 38.41 2.95
C VAL A 124 -13.81 38.43 2.70
N ARG A 125 -14.36 39.61 2.38
CA ARG A 125 -15.78 39.79 2.02
C ARG A 125 -16.10 39.25 0.62
N LEU A 126 -15.73 38.01 0.37
CA LEU A 126 -16.12 37.31 -0.85
C LEU A 126 -17.64 37.00 -0.81
N PRO A 127 -18.31 36.98 -1.97
CA PRO A 127 -19.65 36.43 -2.09
C PRO A 127 -19.67 34.97 -1.63
N MET A 128 -20.76 34.53 -1.01
CA MET A 128 -20.93 33.13 -0.58
C MET A 128 -20.68 32.13 -1.71
N ALA A 129 -21.08 32.48 -2.96
CA ALA A 129 -20.83 31.65 -4.13
C ALA A 129 -19.33 31.41 -4.40
N VAL A 130 -18.48 32.42 -4.18
CA VAL A 130 -17.03 32.30 -4.36
C VAL A 130 -16.40 31.50 -3.22
N GLN A 131 -16.89 31.65 -1.99
CA GLN A 131 -16.44 30.83 -0.86
C GLN A 131 -16.84 29.36 -1.03
N ALA A 132 -18.06 29.09 -1.50
CA ALA A 132 -18.52 27.74 -1.84
C ALA A 132 -17.69 27.16 -3.00
N GLY A 133 -17.43 27.96 -4.04
CA GLY A 133 -16.55 27.55 -5.15
C GLY A 133 -15.14 27.21 -4.68
N ALA A 134 -14.54 28.02 -3.81
CA ALA A 134 -13.23 27.74 -3.22
C ALA A 134 -13.24 26.46 -2.37
N ALA A 135 -14.28 26.24 -1.54
CA ALA A 135 -14.43 25.00 -0.78
C ALA A 135 -14.55 23.77 -1.68
N VAL A 136 -15.32 23.86 -2.77
CA VAL A 136 -15.46 22.78 -3.76
C VAL A 136 -14.15 22.51 -4.47
N VAL A 137 -13.42 23.54 -4.90
CA VAL A 137 -12.11 23.37 -5.55
C VAL A 137 -11.11 22.73 -4.58
N LEU A 138 -11.06 23.20 -3.33
CA LEU A 138 -10.20 22.63 -2.29
C LEU A 138 -10.50 21.14 -2.09
N LEU A 139 -11.77 20.75 -1.95
CA LEU A 139 -12.19 19.35 -1.82
C LEU A 139 -11.88 18.50 -3.06
N LEU A 140 -12.00 19.06 -4.27
CA LEU A 140 -11.79 18.31 -5.51
C LEU A 140 -10.32 18.03 -5.82
N VAL A 141 -9.40 18.89 -5.37
CA VAL A 141 -7.96 18.73 -5.65
C VAL A 141 -7.40 17.42 -5.08
N PRO A 142 -7.60 17.06 -3.79
CA PRO A 142 -7.18 15.77 -3.27
C PRO A 142 -7.89 14.62 -3.99
N ILE A 143 -9.19 14.71 -4.27
CA ILE A 143 -9.92 13.61 -4.90
C ILE A 143 -9.37 13.30 -6.31
N ALA A 144 -9.02 14.33 -7.08
CA ALA A 144 -8.46 14.17 -8.42
C ALA A 144 -6.99 13.73 -8.40
N VAL A 145 -6.20 14.28 -7.48
CA VAL A 145 -4.73 14.13 -7.48
C VAL A 145 -4.26 12.93 -6.63
N PHE A 146 -4.95 12.63 -5.53
CA PHE A 146 -4.66 11.51 -4.63
C PHE A 146 -4.51 10.17 -5.36
N PRO A 147 -5.46 9.70 -6.20
CA PRO A 147 -5.33 8.39 -6.84
C PRO A 147 -4.14 8.31 -7.80
N LEU A 148 -3.76 9.44 -8.43
CA LEU A 148 -2.61 9.51 -9.32
C LEU A 148 -1.30 9.48 -8.54
N LEU A 149 -1.19 10.30 -7.50
CA LEU A 149 -0.01 10.34 -6.63
C LEU A 149 0.19 9.01 -5.92
N HIS A 150 -0.88 8.43 -5.36
CA HIS A 150 -0.81 7.16 -4.62
C HIS A 150 -0.38 5.99 -5.52
N LYS A 151 -0.87 5.95 -6.78
CA LYS A 151 -0.42 4.95 -7.76
C LYS A 151 1.05 5.16 -8.14
N ALA A 152 1.48 6.41 -8.34
CA ALA A 152 2.86 6.73 -8.68
C ALA A 152 3.83 6.38 -7.54
N THR A 153 3.50 6.74 -6.29
CA THR A 153 4.32 6.44 -5.12
C THR A 153 4.41 4.94 -4.86
N ARG A 154 3.30 4.20 -4.93
CA ARG A 154 3.32 2.73 -4.82
C ARG A 154 4.15 2.07 -5.92
N ARG A 155 4.04 2.55 -7.17
CA ARG A 155 4.84 2.02 -8.28
C ARG A 155 6.34 2.22 -8.03
N ALA A 156 6.73 3.42 -7.60
CA ALA A 156 8.13 3.74 -7.30
C ALA A 156 8.67 2.88 -6.13
N GLU A 157 7.90 2.70 -5.06
CA GLU A 157 8.29 1.84 -3.94
C GLU A 157 8.41 0.38 -4.35
N ARG A 158 7.47 -0.16 -5.14
CA ARG A 158 7.55 -1.53 -5.67
C ARG A 158 8.78 -1.72 -6.55
N ALA A 159 9.04 -0.80 -7.48
CA ALA A 159 10.24 -0.84 -8.30
C ALA A 159 11.50 -0.85 -7.43
N GLN A 160 11.55 -0.01 -6.39
CA GLN A 160 12.65 -0.02 -5.44
C GLN A 160 12.75 -1.34 -4.66
N ALA A 161 11.64 -1.93 -4.23
CA ALA A 161 11.61 -3.21 -3.55
C ALA A 161 12.14 -4.34 -4.46
N PHE A 162 11.71 -4.39 -5.71
CA PHE A 162 12.20 -5.35 -6.71
C PHE A 162 13.70 -5.16 -6.99
N SER A 163 14.17 -3.91 -7.12
CA SER A 163 15.59 -3.62 -7.36
C SER A 163 16.53 -4.13 -6.25
N ARG A 164 16.02 -4.28 -5.02
CA ARG A 164 16.80 -4.72 -3.84
C ARG A 164 16.76 -6.23 -3.63
N LEU A 165 15.95 -6.96 -4.38
CA LEU A 165 15.74 -8.40 -4.17
C LEU A 165 16.96 -9.23 -4.58
N GLY A 166 17.69 -8.76 -5.61
CA GLY A 166 18.90 -9.40 -6.10
C GLY A 166 18.65 -10.78 -6.72
N VAL A 167 17.48 -10.99 -7.30
CA VAL A 167 17.13 -12.16 -8.12
C VAL A 167 16.58 -11.63 -9.44
N PRO A 168 16.69 -12.37 -10.56
CA PRO A 168 16.13 -11.94 -11.83
C PRO A 168 14.60 -11.83 -11.72
N LEU A 169 14.06 -10.76 -12.28
CA LEU A 169 12.62 -10.48 -12.22
C LEU A 169 11.95 -11.12 -13.44
N MET A 170 11.41 -12.32 -13.25
CA MET A 170 10.89 -13.12 -14.35
C MET A 170 9.38 -12.96 -14.49
N VAL A 171 8.93 -12.80 -15.73
CA VAL A 171 7.53 -12.92 -16.15
C VAL A 171 7.45 -13.88 -17.33
N ALA A 172 6.25 -14.36 -17.67
CA ALA A 172 6.06 -15.18 -18.85
C ALA A 172 5.21 -14.45 -19.91
N GLU A 173 5.44 -14.78 -21.18
CA GLU A 173 4.57 -14.38 -22.28
C GLU A 173 3.71 -15.58 -22.72
N VAL A 174 2.44 -15.58 -22.32
CA VAL A 174 1.47 -16.63 -22.63
C VAL A 174 0.14 -16.01 -23.05
N ASP A 175 -0.45 -16.53 -24.13
CA ASP A 175 -1.65 -15.95 -24.71
C ASP A 175 -2.85 -15.94 -23.74
N GLY A 176 -3.42 -14.75 -23.55
CA GLY A 176 -4.53 -14.49 -22.64
C GLY A 176 -4.17 -14.36 -21.16
N TYR A 177 -2.93 -14.66 -20.75
CA TYR A 177 -2.47 -14.44 -19.37
C TYR A 177 -1.88 -13.04 -19.21
N ARG A 178 -2.16 -12.41 -18.08
CA ARG A 178 -1.55 -11.13 -17.69
C ARG A 178 -1.10 -11.19 -16.24
N VAL A 179 -0.04 -10.47 -15.91
CA VAL A 179 0.37 -10.25 -14.52
C VAL A 179 -0.77 -9.56 -13.77
N THR A 180 -1.21 -10.15 -12.66
CA THR A 180 -2.27 -9.62 -11.80
C THR A 180 -1.72 -9.17 -10.45
N ALA A 181 -0.65 -9.80 -9.98
CA ALA A 181 0.07 -9.41 -8.77
C ALA A 181 1.54 -9.78 -8.87
N ALA A 182 2.38 -9.03 -8.18
CA ALA A 182 3.76 -9.39 -7.90
C ALA A 182 4.09 -8.97 -6.47
N LEU A 183 4.62 -9.91 -5.69
CA LEU A 183 4.99 -9.73 -4.29
C LEU A 183 6.44 -10.11 -4.07
N THR A 184 7.07 -9.43 -3.11
CA THR A 184 8.43 -9.72 -2.67
C THR A 184 8.43 -10.16 -1.22
N ASP A 185 9.15 -11.22 -0.92
CA ASP A 185 9.59 -11.53 0.45
C ASP A 185 11.05 -11.16 0.58
N ARG A 186 11.35 -10.18 1.45
CA ARG A 186 12.72 -9.67 1.63
C ARG A 186 13.59 -10.61 2.46
N SER A 187 13.01 -11.37 3.39
CA SER A 187 13.73 -12.33 4.22
C SER A 187 14.31 -13.45 3.36
N ASP A 188 13.50 -13.96 2.44
CA ASP A 188 13.84 -15.12 1.61
C ASP A 188 14.40 -14.74 0.23
N ARG A 189 14.56 -13.43 -0.05
CA ARG A 189 14.90 -12.89 -1.38
C ARG A 189 14.03 -13.51 -2.49
N ARG A 190 12.74 -13.68 -2.21
CA ARG A 190 11.78 -14.37 -3.07
C ARG A 190 10.92 -13.36 -3.84
N LEU A 191 10.76 -13.61 -5.14
CA LEU A 191 9.76 -12.96 -5.97
C LEU A 191 8.63 -13.96 -6.23
N SER A 192 7.38 -13.53 -6.08
CA SER A 192 6.21 -14.29 -6.52
C SER A 192 5.40 -13.42 -7.48
N VAL A 193 5.15 -13.92 -8.69
CA VAL A 193 4.37 -13.26 -9.73
C VAL A 193 3.16 -14.14 -10.05
N TRP A 194 1.97 -13.58 -9.96
CA TRP A 194 0.73 -14.25 -10.37
C TRP A 194 0.30 -13.74 -11.74
N MET A 195 -0.03 -14.68 -12.60
CA MET A 195 -0.56 -14.40 -13.93
C MET A 195 -1.90 -15.07 -14.09
N SER A 196 -2.92 -14.33 -14.55
CA SER A 196 -4.29 -14.85 -14.62
C SER A 196 -4.93 -14.66 -15.99
N LYS A 197 -5.76 -15.63 -16.38
CA LYS A 197 -6.59 -15.67 -17.59
C LYS A 197 -7.99 -16.12 -17.18
N GLY A 198 -8.91 -15.16 -17.03
CA GLY A 198 -10.22 -15.45 -16.43
C GLY A 198 -10.06 -15.90 -14.97
N GLU A 199 -10.56 -17.09 -14.65
CA GLU A 199 -10.45 -17.72 -13.32
C GLU A 199 -9.15 -18.54 -13.15
N SER A 200 -8.52 -18.95 -14.26
CA SER A 200 -7.25 -19.67 -14.24
C SER A 200 -6.12 -18.74 -13.83
N SER A 201 -5.24 -19.20 -12.94
CA SER A 201 -4.06 -18.46 -12.50
C SER A 201 -2.85 -19.36 -12.41
N LEU A 202 -1.73 -18.96 -12.99
CA LEU A 202 -0.44 -19.60 -12.77
C LEU A 202 0.45 -18.69 -11.93
N SER A 203 1.42 -19.27 -11.23
CA SER A 203 2.38 -18.50 -10.45
C SER A 203 3.81 -18.78 -10.90
N ILE A 204 4.63 -17.73 -10.90
CA ILE A 204 6.06 -17.77 -11.16
C ILE A 204 6.75 -17.36 -9.87
N VAL A 205 7.54 -18.25 -9.29
CA VAL A 205 8.30 -17.98 -8.08
C VAL A 205 9.79 -17.99 -8.40
N VAL A 206 10.49 -16.92 -8.05
CA VAL A 206 11.95 -16.83 -8.22
C VAL A 206 12.60 -16.75 -6.86
N VAL A 207 13.56 -17.64 -6.63
CA VAL A 207 14.39 -17.67 -5.41
C VAL A 207 15.87 -17.73 -5.78
N PRO A 208 16.78 -17.35 -4.87
CA PRO A 208 18.20 -17.62 -5.05
C PRO A 208 18.41 -19.12 -5.28
N LEU A 209 19.41 -19.47 -6.08
CA LEU A 209 19.74 -20.86 -6.36
C LEU A 209 20.07 -21.58 -5.04
N PRO A 210 19.29 -22.60 -4.64
CA PRO A 210 19.51 -23.28 -3.37
C PRO A 210 20.90 -23.89 -3.28
N GLU A 211 21.51 -23.84 -2.10
CA GLU A 211 22.77 -24.54 -1.85
C GLU A 211 22.59 -26.04 -2.11
N GLY A 212 23.54 -26.64 -2.83
CA GLY A 212 23.48 -28.06 -3.19
C GLY A 212 22.43 -28.40 -4.26
N PHE A 213 21.88 -27.41 -4.98
CA PHE A 213 21.05 -27.67 -6.15
C PHE A 213 21.83 -28.49 -7.19
N ALA A 214 21.44 -29.76 -7.33
CA ALA A 214 22.10 -30.77 -8.14
C ALA A 214 21.04 -31.75 -8.69
N PRO A 215 20.22 -31.31 -9.66
CA PRO A 215 19.23 -32.17 -10.29
C PRO A 215 19.92 -33.33 -11.04
N PRO A 216 19.30 -34.53 -11.12
CA PRO A 216 17.93 -34.84 -10.69
C PRO A 216 17.79 -35.24 -9.20
N ALA A 217 18.90 -35.41 -8.47
CA ALA A 217 18.88 -35.89 -7.08
C ALA A 217 18.44 -34.81 -6.07
N HIS A 218 18.78 -33.54 -6.34
CA HIS A 218 18.49 -32.40 -5.46
C HIS A 218 17.90 -31.24 -6.27
N CYS A 219 16.57 -31.16 -6.34
CA CYS A 219 15.85 -30.18 -7.17
C CYS A 219 15.30 -28.97 -6.39
N GLY A 220 15.87 -28.66 -5.22
CA GLY A 220 15.46 -27.52 -4.40
C GLY A 220 14.16 -27.72 -3.59
N PRO A 221 13.70 -26.68 -2.87
CA PRO A 221 12.47 -26.71 -2.06
C PRO A 221 11.22 -26.93 -2.92
N THR A 222 10.13 -27.43 -2.31
CA THR A 222 8.80 -27.53 -2.93
C THR A 222 8.08 -26.19 -2.97
N THR A 223 7.02 -26.05 -3.76
CA THR A 223 6.17 -24.85 -3.74
C THR A 223 5.57 -24.64 -2.36
N ASP A 224 5.17 -25.73 -1.68
CA ASP A 224 4.70 -25.71 -0.29
C ASP A 224 5.74 -25.16 0.71
N ASP A 225 7.01 -25.54 0.55
CA ASP A 225 8.10 -25.01 1.37
C ASP A 225 8.25 -23.49 1.18
N LEU A 226 7.92 -22.98 -0.01
CA LEU A 226 8.03 -21.56 -0.36
C LEU A 226 6.81 -20.72 0.06
N TYR A 227 5.64 -21.34 0.26
CA TYR A 227 4.39 -20.65 0.62
C TYR A 227 4.00 -20.76 2.12
N ARG A 228 4.90 -21.26 2.99
CA ARG A 228 4.58 -21.65 4.39
C ARG A 228 3.84 -20.59 5.22
N ASP A 229 2.52 -20.77 5.30
CA ASP A 229 1.62 -20.44 6.42
C ASP A 229 1.07 -21.72 7.10
N GLN A 230 1.59 -22.92 6.77
CA GLN A 230 1.15 -24.19 7.36
C GLN A 230 2.29 -24.93 8.08
N PRO A 231 2.03 -25.52 9.26
CA PRO A 231 3.01 -26.36 9.95
C PRO A 231 3.39 -27.55 9.06
N ALA A 232 4.68 -27.86 9.05
CA ALA A 232 5.26 -28.92 8.23
C ALA A 232 4.52 -30.25 8.45
N GLY A 233 3.69 -30.63 7.48
CA GLY A 233 3.15 -31.98 7.40
C GLY A 233 4.27 -32.95 7.06
N ASP A 234 4.33 -34.07 7.78
CA ASP A 234 5.36 -35.13 7.77
C ASP A 234 5.52 -35.91 6.44
N GLN A 235 5.12 -35.35 5.30
CA GLN A 235 5.34 -36.01 4.02
C GLN A 235 6.69 -35.56 3.46
N ALA A 236 7.65 -36.48 3.45
CA ALA A 236 8.88 -36.37 2.68
C ALA A 236 8.52 -36.23 1.19
N ALA A 237 8.27 -35.00 0.74
CA ALA A 237 7.92 -34.71 -0.63
C ALA A 237 9.02 -35.25 -1.55
N VAL A 238 8.63 -35.95 -2.60
CA VAL A 238 9.54 -36.52 -3.60
C VAL A 238 10.35 -35.38 -4.22
N ARG A 239 11.63 -35.25 -3.86
CA ARG A 239 12.51 -34.15 -4.31
C ARG A 239 13.19 -34.40 -5.65
N SER A 240 12.95 -35.56 -6.28
CA SER A 240 13.51 -35.89 -7.58
C SER A 240 12.76 -35.15 -8.70
N CYS A 241 13.50 -34.69 -9.71
CA CYS A 241 12.94 -34.04 -10.89
C CYS A 241 13.45 -34.71 -12.17
N ARG A 242 12.68 -34.58 -13.24
CA ARG A 242 13.00 -35.13 -14.56
C ARG A 242 13.50 -34.02 -15.48
N PRO A 243 14.62 -34.20 -16.20
CA PRO A 243 15.07 -33.21 -17.17
C PRO A 243 14.10 -33.10 -18.35
N VAL A 244 13.83 -31.88 -18.79
CA VAL A 244 13.05 -31.56 -19.99
C VAL A 244 13.91 -30.79 -21.01
N GLY A 245 14.91 -30.06 -20.54
CA GLY A 245 15.87 -29.37 -21.39
C GLY A 245 17.13 -28.94 -20.62
N PRO A 246 18.05 -28.22 -21.27
CA PRO A 246 19.16 -27.59 -20.55
C PRO A 246 18.59 -26.60 -19.54
N ASP A 247 19.06 -26.70 -18.30
CA ASP A 247 18.61 -25.84 -17.20
C ASP A 247 17.09 -25.88 -16.92
N HIS A 248 16.39 -26.94 -17.36
CA HIS A 248 14.94 -27.09 -17.21
C HIS A 248 14.57 -28.52 -16.79
N TRP A 249 13.88 -28.61 -15.66
CA TRP A 249 13.35 -29.84 -15.09
C TRP A 249 11.88 -29.70 -14.75
N VAL A 250 11.22 -30.85 -14.57
CA VAL A 250 9.84 -30.92 -14.09
C VAL A 250 9.79 -31.83 -12.87
N ARG A 251 9.02 -31.42 -11.86
CA ARG A 251 8.72 -32.20 -10.66
C ARG A 251 7.21 -32.27 -10.48
N THR A 252 6.71 -33.42 -10.04
CA THR A 252 5.30 -33.58 -9.70
C THR A 252 5.10 -33.20 -8.24
N GLU A 253 4.23 -32.24 -7.97
CA GLU A 253 3.86 -31.75 -6.64
C GLU A 253 2.33 -31.73 -6.55
N ARG A 254 1.73 -32.42 -5.57
CA ARG A 254 0.27 -32.49 -5.39
C ARG A 254 -0.52 -32.82 -6.68
N GLU A 255 -0.01 -33.78 -7.47
CA GLU A 255 -0.55 -34.21 -8.78
C GLU A 255 -0.25 -33.26 -9.97
N ASP A 256 0.25 -32.06 -9.70
CA ASP A 256 0.58 -31.05 -10.70
C ASP A 256 2.04 -31.10 -11.16
N GLN A 257 2.29 -30.68 -12.40
CA GLN A 257 3.65 -30.56 -12.94
C GLN A 257 4.20 -29.15 -12.72
N VAL A 258 5.13 -29.03 -11.77
CA VAL A 258 5.87 -27.80 -11.51
C VAL A 258 7.14 -27.80 -12.37
N HIS A 259 7.33 -26.72 -13.12
CA HIS A 259 8.53 -26.54 -13.94
C HIS A 259 9.60 -25.81 -13.12
N LEU A 260 10.82 -26.35 -13.09
CA LEU A 260 11.97 -25.77 -12.43
C LEU A 260 12.99 -25.35 -13.48
N ILE A 261 13.32 -24.06 -13.51
CA ILE A 261 14.20 -23.47 -14.51
C ILE A 261 15.34 -22.75 -13.82
N ARG A 262 16.58 -23.14 -14.12
CA ARG A 262 17.76 -22.42 -13.64
C ARG A 262 17.99 -21.19 -14.52
N ARG A 263 18.23 -20.05 -13.86
CA ARG A 263 18.59 -18.78 -14.49
C ARG A 263 19.72 -18.15 -13.69
N ASN A 264 20.95 -18.30 -14.19
CA ASN A 264 22.15 -17.84 -13.51
C ASN A 264 22.25 -18.38 -12.06
N ASP A 265 22.18 -17.49 -11.09
CA ASP A 265 22.22 -17.70 -9.64
C ASP A 265 20.82 -17.78 -9.00
N ALA A 266 19.78 -18.02 -9.80
CA ALA A 266 18.41 -18.18 -9.34
C ALA A 266 17.73 -19.45 -9.87
N LEU A 267 16.72 -19.89 -9.14
CA LEU A 267 15.81 -20.96 -9.50
C LEU A 267 14.40 -20.37 -9.68
N VAL A 268 13.82 -20.63 -10.84
CA VAL A 268 12.47 -20.19 -11.21
C VAL A 268 11.54 -21.39 -11.19
N TYR A 269 10.44 -21.26 -10.46
CA TYR A 269 9.35 -22.21 -10.42
C TYR A 269 8.21 -21.65 -11.25
N VAL A 270 7.65 -22.46 -12.15
CA VAL A 270 6.37 -22.19 -12.77
C VAL A 270 5.40 -23.23 -12.26
N ASP A 271 4.51 -22.77 -11.40
CA ASP A 271 3.56 -23.59 -10.64
C ASP A 271 2.15 -23.37 -11.21
N PRO A 272 1.49 -24.43 -11.70
CA PRO A 272 0.10 -24.34 -12.09
C PRO A 272 -0.76 -24.02 -10.87
N GLY A 273 -1.59 -22.98 -10.96
CA GLY A 273 -2.73 -22.90 -10.05
C GLY A 273 -3.88 -23.80 -10.53
N ALA A 274 -5.01 -23.70 -9.84
CA ALA A 274 -6.19 -24.48 -10.17
C ALA A 274 -6.63 -24.29 -11.64
N ASP A 275 -6.97 -25.40 -12.29
CA ASP A 275 -7.57 -25.44 -13.62
C ASP A 275 -6.73 -24.77 -14.74
N VAL A 276 -5.40 -24.79 -14.60
CA VAL A 276 -4.47 -24.32 -15.64
C VAL A 276 -4.06 -25.48 -16.56
N PRO A 277 -4.29 -25.39 -17.88
CA PRO A 277 -3.83 -26.43 -18.82
C PRO A 277 -2.31 -26.59 -18.78
N ALA A 278 -1.82 -27.83 -18.71
CA ALA A 278 -0.37 -28.13 -18.68
C ALA A 278 0.40 -27.53 -19.87
N ALA A 279 -0.24 -27.39 -21.03
CA ALA A 279 0.34 -26.72 -22.20
C ALA A 279 0.64 -25.23 -21.96
N ASP A 280 -0.23 -24.53 -21.23
CA ASP A 280 -0.03 -23.12 -20.87
C ASP A 280 1.12 -22.96 -19.87
N VAL A 281 1.24 -23.88 -18.90
CA VAL A 281 2.35 -23.92 -17.93
C VAL A 281 3.68 -24.18 -18.63
N ALA A 282 3.71 -25.15 -19.56
CA ALA A 282 4.90 -25.45 -20.34
C ALA A 282 5.30 -24.27 -21.24
N THR A 283 4.31 -23.58 -21.83
CA THR A 283 4.54 -22.36 -22.61
C THR A 283 5.07 -21.23 -21.73
N ALA A 284 4.52 -21.05 -20.54
CA ALA A 284 5.01 -20.07 -19.56
C ALA A 284 6.47 -20.33 -19.19
N ALA A 285 6.82 -21.59 -18.90
CA ALA A 285 8.18 -22.01 -18.57
C ALA A 285 9.16 -21.82 -19.73
N ALA A 286 8.73 -22.02 -20.98
CA ALA A 286 9.56 -21.83 -22.16
C ALA A 286 9.77 -20.35 -22.50
N ASN A 287 8.75 -19.50 -22.28
CA ASN A 287 8.75 -18.09 -22.67
C ASN A 287 8.92 -17.15 -21.45
N LEU A 288 9.84 -17.50 -20.56
CA LEU A 288 10.22 -16.65 -19.44
C LEU A 288 11.10 -15.50 -19.92
N THR A 289 10.68 -14.26 -19.65
CA THR A 289 11.41 -13.04 -19.96
C THR A 289 11.80 -12.31 -18.68
N GLU A 290 13.04 -11.84 -18.63
CA GLU A 290 13.51 -10.97 -17.56
C GLU A 290 13.04 -9.53 -17.84
N VAL A 291 12.46 -8.90 -16.82
CA VAL A 291 11.99 -7.51 -16.89
C VAL A 291 12.76 -6.65 -15.89
N ASN A 292 12.84 -5.35 -16.15
CA ASN A 292 13.40 -4.43 -15.18
C ASN A 292 12.40 -4.13 -14.03
N PRO A 293 12.86 -3.61 -12.88
CA PRO A 293 12.01 -3.32 -11.73
C PRO A 293 10.84 -2.39 -12.05
N GLU A 294 11.05 -1.38 -12.89
CA GLU A 294 10.03 -0.41 -13.30
C GLU A 294 8.90 -1.11 -14.08
N ARG A 295 9.26 -1.97 -15.03
CA ARG A 295 8.31 -2.69 -15.87
C ARG A 295 7.50 -3.69 -15.05
N LEU A 296 8.12 -4.43 -14.14
CA LEU A 296 7.36 -5.34 -13.26
C LEU A 296 6.40 -4.56 -12.35
N ALA A 297 6.85 -3.42 -11.82
CA ALA A 297 6.00 -2.55 -11.00
C ALA A 297 4.81 -1.99 -11.78
N GLU A 298 4.98 -1.67 -13.07
CA GLU A 298 3.87 -1.28 -13.96
C GLU A 298 2.87 -2.41 -14.19
N LEU A 299 3.36 -3.61 -14.48
CA LEU A 299 2.54 -4.79 -14.75
C LEU A 299 1.73 -5.23 -13.52
N ALA A 300 2.25 -5.00 -12.30
CA ALA A 300 1.63 -5.43 -11.06
C ALA A 300 0.60 -4.43 -10.47
N VAL A 301 0.32 -3.28 -11.11
CA VAL A 301 -0.62 -2.27 -10.55
C VAL A 301 -2.07 -2.65 -10.82
N ARG A 302 -2.76 -3.12 -9.76
CA ARG A 302 -4.19 -2.89 -9.54
C ARG A 302 -4.37 -2.10 -8.25
#